data_AF-A0A6B1GSW0-F1
#
_entry.id   AF-A0A6B1GSW0-F1
#
_cell.length_a   1.000
_cell.length_b   1.000
_cell.length_c   1.000
_cell.angle_alpha   90.00
_cell.angle_beta   90.00
_cell.angle_gamma   90.00
#
_symmetry.space_group_name_H-M   'P 1'
#
loop_
_entity.id
_entity.type
_entity.pdbx_description
1 polymer ?
#
loop_
_entity_poly.entity_id
_entity_poly.type
_entity_poly.pdbx_seq_one_letter_code
_entity_poly.pdbx_strand_id
1 'polypeptide(L)'
;MSDIERTEQLVEQGARTLRVMYPDLHGIARGKDLVLADAGHEIEDGVAFCSAIMTTDLAHTPVMGGEIGYPDFFARPDLSTAAALPWAPDVAACLVDLVDEEGNPHPFDPRGAVRRAADGLAELDLLPIVGPELEFFLFKPDDAAPEGAVRYVDTLSRVYTVGAESDPGGISGRMLHACAEMGLGAYAANHEFMNSQYEINLRHGPALDAADRAFRLKATVKEMAVLEEMRATFMGRPFNDQGGSGLH
;
A
#
# COMPACT_ATOMS: atom_id res chain seq x y z
N MET A 1 4.61 -19.66 -14.06
CA MET A 1 6.00 -19.27 -13.80
C MET A 1 6.29 -19.67 -12.38
N SER A 2 7.41 -20.35 -12.13
CA SER A 2 7.86 -20.70 -10.79
C SER A 2 8.43 -19.49 -10.07
N ASP A 3 8.62 -19.60 -8.75
CA ASP A 3 9.22 -18.54 -7.95
C ASP A 3 10.68 -18.26 -8.34
N ILE A 4 11.40 -19.30 -8.78
CA ILE A 4 12.76 -19.18 -9.32
C ILE A 4 12.75 -18.36 -10.62
N GLU A 5 11.91 -18.74 -11.58
CA GLU A 5 11.79 -18.03 -12.86
C GLU A 5 11.39 -16.55 -12.65
N ARG A 6 10.49 -16.28 -11.68
CA ARG A 6 10.07 -14.92 -11.36
C ARG A 6 11.19 -14.12 -10.70
N THR A 7 11.98 -14.75 -9.83
CA THR A 7 13.15 -14.13 -9.19
C THR A 7 14.21 -13.77 -10.23
N GLU A 8 14.56 -14.69 -11.12
CA GLU A 8 15.50 -14.46 -12.22
C GLU A 8 15.03 -13.30 -13.11
N GLN A 9 13.74 -13.26 -13.47
CA GLN A 9 13.17 -12.17 -14.24
C GLN A 9 13.32 -10.80 -13.56
N LEU A 10 13.08 -10.72 -12.24
CA LEU A 10 13.23 -9.47 -11.48
C LEU A 10 14.70 -9.01 -11.46
N VAL A 11 15.64 -9.95 -11.30
CA VAL A 11 17.08 -9.66 -11.37
C VAL A 11 17.49 -9.17 -12.76
N GLU A 12 16.99 -9.80 -13.84
CA GLU A 12 17.23 -9.36 -15.22
C GLU A 12 16.67 -7.96 -15.50
N GLN A 13 15.57 -7.59 -14.82
CA GLN A 13 15.00 -6.24 -14.86
C GLN A 13 15.79 -5.21 -14.03
N GLY A 14 16.83 -5.64 -13.32
CA GLY A 14 17.74 -4.79 -12.55
C GLY A 14 17.45 -4.75 -11.05
N ALA A 15 16.46 -5.49 -10.54
CA ALA A 15 16.16 -5.53 -9.12
C ALA A 15 17.30 -6.23 -8.35
N ARG A 16 17.73 -5.60 -7.27
CA ARG A 16 18.69 -6.13 -6.28
C ARG A 16 18.04 -6.39 -4.95
N THR A 17 16.94 -5.70 -4.68
CA THR A 17 16.19 -5.77 -3.43
C THR A 17 14.78 -6.27 -3.68
N LEU A 18 14.34 -7.24 -2.88
CA LEU A 18 12.93 -7.60 -2.75
C LEU A 18 12.36 -6.99 -1.48
N ARG A 19 11.54 -5.95 -1.62
CA ARG A 19 10.76 -5.37 -0.53
C ARG A 19 9.51 -6.20 -0.31
N VAL A 20 9.51 -7.01 0.74
CA VAL A 20 8.32 -7.76 1.15
C VAL A 20 7.44 -6.89 2.02
N MET A 21 6.12 -6.87 1.79
CA MET A 21 5.23 -5.99 2.53
C MET A 21 3.83 -6.57 2.80
N TYR A 22 3.25 -6.22 3.95
CA TYR A 22 1.88 -6.54 4.36
C TYR A 22 1.23 -5.38 5.12
N PRO A 23 -0.10 -5.28 5.15
CA PRO A 23 -0.81 -4.41 6.08
C PRO A 23 -0.82 -4.98 7.49
N ASP A 24 -0.52 -4.17 8.51
CA ASP A 24 -0.94 -4.47 9.88
C ASP A 24 -2.47 -4.25 10.06
N LEU A 25 -2.97 -4.43 11.29
CA LEU A 25 -4.40 -4.26 11.59
C LEU A 25 -4.92 -2.83 11.41
N HIS A 26 -4.04 -1.83 11.36
CA HIS A 26 -4.39 -0.43 11.04
C HIS A 26 -4.20 -0.12 9.54
N GLY A 27 -3.88 -1.13 8.74
CA GLY A 27 -3.57 -1.01 7.33
C GLY A 27 -2.27 -0.26 7.05
N ILE A 28 -1.34 -0.17 8.02
CA ILE A 28 -0.01 0.41 7.82
C ILE A 28 0.85 -0.64 7.11
N ALA A 29 1.56 -0.23 6.06
CA ALA A 29 2.49 -1.10 5.38
C ALA A 29 3.69 -1.41 6.28
N ARG A 30 3.88 -2.68 6.59
CA ARG A 30 5.05 -3.25 7.29
C ARG A 30 5.84 -4.09 6.30
N GLY A 31 7.14 -4.23 6.50
CA GLY A 31 7.96 -4.96 5.55
C GLY A 31 9.44 -5.06 5.92
N LYS A 32 10.19 -5.78 5.09
CA LYS A 32 11.64 -5.90 5.12
C LYS A 32 12.18 -5.89 3.68
N ASP A 33 13.38 -5.36 3.52
CA ASP A 33 14.11 -5.40 2.26
C ASP A 33 15.07 -6.59 2.29
N LEU A 34 14.94 -7.50 1.33
CA LEU A 34 15.79 -8.69 1.17
C LEU A 34 16.78 -8.48 0.05
N VAL A 35 17.98 -9.06 0.16
CA VAL A 35 18.93 -9.14 -0.96
C VAL A 35 18.42 -10.20 -1.93
N LEU A 36 17.84 -9.78 -3.05
CA LEU A 36 17.07 -10.67 -3.95
C LEU A 36 17.90 -11.86 -4.45
N ALA A 37 19.19 -11.65 -4.73
CA ALA A 37 20.09 -12.70 -5.21
C ALA A 37 20.31 -13.85 -4.22
N ASP A 38 20.15 -13.59 -2.92
CA ASP A 38 20.38 -14.55 -1.83
C ASP A 38 19.10 -14.90 -1.06
N ALA A 39 17.94 -14.37 -1.47
CA ALA A 39 16.67 -14.46 -0.73
C ALA A 39 15.91 -15.79 -0.90
N GLY A 40 16.56 -16.84 -1.42
CA GLY A 40 15.89 -18.11 -1.75
C GLY A 40 15.20 -18.75 -0.55
N HIS A 41 15.89 -18.78 0.60
CA HIS A 41 15.33 -19.30 1.85
C HIS A 41 14.16 -18.45 2.35
N GLU A 42 14.29 -17.12 2.33
CA GLU A 42 13.25 -16.20 2.77
C GLU A 42 12.00 -16.24 1.87
N ILE A 43 12.17 -16.53 0.58
CA ILE A 43 11.08 -16.72 -0.37
C ILE A 43 10.34 -18.04 -0.09
N GLU A 44 11.08 -19.13 0.17
CA GLU A 44 10.52 -20.45 0.41
C GLU A 44 9.90 -20.60 1.81
N ASP A 45 10.68 -20.30 2.85
CA ASP A 45 10.32 -20.53 4.25
C ASP A 45 9.53 -19.35 4.84
N GLY A 46 9.65 -18.16 4.24
CA GLY A 46 9.05 -16.93 4.72
C GLY A 46 9.95 -16.11 5.63
N VAL A 47 9.60 -14.84 5.78
CA VAL A 47 10.39 -13.87 6.54
C VAL A 47 9.80 -13.70 7.94
N ALA A 48 10.57 -13.95 8.99
CA ALA A 48 10.10 -13.82 10.37
C ALA A 48 9.77 -12.36 10.75
N PHE A 49 8.68 -12.13 11.46
CA PHE A 49 8.29 -10.85 12.08
C PHE A 49 7.74 -11.08 13.48
N CYS A 50 8.10 -10.22 14.43
CA CYS A 50 7.60 -10.27 15.79
C CYS A 50 6.10 -9.96 15.85
N SER A 51 5.30 -10.86 16.41
CA SER A 51 3.84 -10.72 16.51
C SER A 51 3.36 -9.46 17.25
N ALA A 52 4.21 -8.83 18.07
CA ALA A 52 3.92 -7.56 18.73
C ALA A 52 3.44 -6.48 17.74
N ILE A 53 3.91 -6.49 16.50
CA ILE A 53 3.52 -5.49 15.49
C ILE A 53 2.01 -5.52 15.19
N MET A 54 1.38 -6.70 15.32
CA MET A 54 -0.04 -6.91 15.07
C MET A 54 -0.92 -6.43 16.23
N THR A 55 -0.33 -6.13 17.39
CA THR A 55 -1.03 -5.70 18.60
C THR A 55 -0.61 -4.31 19.05
N THR A 56 -0.10 -3.49 18.13
CA THR A 56 0.26 -2.10 18.43
C THR A 56 -0.94 -1.14 18.36
N ASP A 57 -0.92 -0.10 19.18
CA ASP A 57 -1.79 1.06 19.02
C ASP A 57 -1.28 2.01 17.91
N LEU A 58 -1.99 3.13 17.70
CA LEU A 58 -1.60 4.14 16.71
C LEU A 58 -0.30 4.89 17.07
N ALA A 59 0.17 4.77 18.31
CA ALA A 59 1.48 5.26 18.76
C ALA A 59 2.58 4.19 18.64
N HIS A 60 2.29 3.05 18.00
CA HIS A 60 3.20 1.94 17.77
C HIS A 60 3.68 1.25 19.06
N THR A 61 2.89 1.34 20.13
CA THR A 61 3.17 0.65 21.39
C THR A 61 2.38 -0.66 21.42
N PRO A 62 3.01 -1.83 21.67
CA PRO A 62 2.28 -3.07 21.89
C PRO A 62 1.35 -2.95 23.09
N VAL A 63 0.06 -3.22 22.89
CA VAL A 63 -0.98 -3.10 23.93
C VAL A 63 -1.55 -4.45 24.39
N MET A 64 -1.23 -5.54 23.70
CA MET A 64 -1.66 -6.92 24.03
C MET A 64 -0.60 -7.94 23.63
N GLY A 65 -0.56 -9.11 24.27
CA GLY A 65 0.30 -10.25 23.87
C GLY A 65 1.62 -10.36 24.63
N GLY A 66 1.89 -9.49 25.60
CA GLY A 66 3.13 -9.53 26.38
C GLY A 66 3.29 -10.80 27.22
N GLU A 67 2.19 -11.41 27.61
CA GLU A 67 2.13 -12.66 28.38
C GLU A 67 2.59 -13.90 27.60
N ILE A 68 2.52 -13.87 26.27
CA ILE A 68 2.99 -14.96 25.39
C ILE A 68 4.39 -14.68 24.80
N GLY A 69 5.01 -13.55 25.15
CA GLY A 69 6.39 -13.23 24.77
C GLY A 69 6.60 -12.82 23.31
N TYR A 70 5.51 -12.57 22.57
CA TYR A 70 5.52 -12.15 21.16
C TYR A 70 6.31 -13.09 20.23
N PRO A 71 5.88 -14.36 20.06
CA PRO A 71 6.52 -15.27 19.10
C PRO A 71 6.48 -14.67 17.70
N ASP A 72 7.41 -15.09 16.85
CA ASP A 72 7.40 -14.65 15.46
C ASP A 72 6.27 -15.32 14.68
N PHE A 73 5.77 -14.63 13.66
CA PHE A 73 5.06 -15.22 12.53
C PHE A 73 5.90 -15.07 11.28
N PHE A 74 5.56 -15.78 10.21
CA PHE A 74 6.31 -15.74 8.96
C PHE A 74 5.50 -15.07 7.85
N ALA A 75 6.15 -14.20 7.10
CA ALA A 75 5.60 -13.54 5.93
C ALA A 75 6.11 -14.24 4.68
N ARG A 76 5.26 -15.03 4.01
CA ARG A 76 5.61 -15.76 2.80
C ARG A 76 5.34 -14.90 1.56
N PRO A 77 6.36 -14.58 0.74
CA PRO A 77 6.18 -13.78 -0.47
C PRO A 77 5.26 -14.43 -1.51
N ASP A 78 4.36 -13.64 -2.07
CA ASP A 78 3.57 -14.00 -3.25
C ASP A 78 4.19 -13.32 -4.48
N LEU A 79 5.15 -14.00 -5.12
CA LEU A 79 5.93 -13.42 -6.22
C LEU A 79 5.08 -13.10 -7.47
N SER A 80 3.84 -13.60 -7.55
CA SER A 80 2.89 -13.18 -8.59
C SER A 80 2.50 -11.70 -8.46
N THR A 81 2.60 -11.14 -7.26
CA THR A 81 2.33 -9.72 -6.96
C THR A 81 3.55 -8.83 -7.13
N ALA A 82 4.75 -9.41 -7.31
CA ALA A 82 5.99 -8.67 -7.34
C ALA A 82 6.05 -7.69 -8.52
N ALA A 83 6.46 -6.46 -8.29
CA ALA A 83 6.69 -5.46 -9.34
C ALA A 83 7.85 -4.53 -9.00
N ALA A 84 8.65 -4.17 -10.00
CA ALA A 84 9.68 -3.14 -9.87
C ALA A 84 9.05 -1.79 -9.48
N LEU A 85 9.73 -1.03 -8.62
CA LEU A 85 9.32 0.32 -8.23
C LEU A 85 9.87 1.34 -9.24
N PRO A 86 9.03 2.11 -9.94
CA PRO A 86 9.49 3.07 -10.96
C PRO A 86 10.45 4.14 -10.43
N TRP A 87 10.31 4.52 -9.16
CA TRP A 87 11.17 5.52 -8.51
C TRP A 87 12.40 4.92 -7.82
N ALA A 88 12.49 3.59 -7.70
CA ALA A 88 13.62 2.86 -7.11
C ALA A 88 13.93 1.63 -7.98
N PRO A 89 14.61 1.81 -9.12
CA PRO A 89 14.74 0.76 -10.15
C PRO A 89 15.47 -0.51 -9.71
N ASP A 90 16.23 -0.46 -8.62
CA ASP A 90 16.88 -1.63 -8.00
C ASP A 90 16.02 -2.33 -6.94
N VAL A 91 14.77 -1.91 -6.74
CA VAL A 91 13.83 -2.46 -5.78
C VAL A 91 12.59 -3.01 -6.49
N ALA A 92 12.24 -4.25 -6.18
CA ALA A 92 10.94 -4.84 -6.48
C ALA A 92 10.14 -4.98 -5.19
N ALA A 93 8.87 -4.56 -5.18
CA ALA A 93 7.96 -4.75 -4.05
C ALA A 93 7.05 -5.95 -4.27
N CYS A 94 6.81 -6.72 -3.22
CA CYS A 94 6.06 -7.97 -3.24
C CYS A 94 5.15 -8.06 -2.00
N LEU A 95 3.90 -8.48 -2.20
CA LEU A 95 2.99 -8.77 -1.10
C LEU A 95 3.32 -10.12 -0.48
N VAL A 96 2.93 -10.29 0.78
CA VAL A 96 3.11 -11.55 1.52
C VAL A 96 1.77 -12.02 2.08
N ASP A 97 1.63 -13.33 2.25
CA ASP A 97 0.63 -13.92 3.15
C ASP A 97 1.31 -14.20 4.51
N LEU A 98 0.59 -14.03 5.61
CA LEU A 98 1.14 -14.31 6.94
C LEU A 98 0.78 -15.73 7.38
N VAL A 99 1.76 -16.46 7.91
CA VAL A 99 1.62 -17.83 8.38
C VAL A 99 2.26 -18.05 9.76
N ASP A 100 1.81 -19.08 10.48
CA ASP A 100 2.42 -19.55 11.73
C ASP A 100 3.70 -20.39 11.49
N GLU A 101 4.32 -20.90 12.55
CA GLU A 101 5.55 -21.70 12.47
C GLU A 101 5.34 -23.02 11.71
N GLU A 102 4.11 -23.54 11.71
CA GLU A 102 3.70 -24.73 10.97
C GLU A 102 3.29 -24.43 9.52
N GLY A 103 3.26 -23.15 9.12
CA GLY A 103 2.91 -22.69 7.78
C GLY A 103 1.41 -22.57 7.52
N ASN A 104 0.56 -22.64 8.55
CA ASN A 104 -0.88 -22.40 8.43
C ASN A 104 -1.17 -20.89 8.35
N PRO A 105 -2.29 -20.47 7.72
CA PRO A 105 -2.67 -19.07 7.64
C PRO A 105 -2.79 -18.40 9.02
N HIS A 106 -2.10 -17.29 9.19
CA HIS A 106 -2.11 -16.56 10.45
C HIS A 106 -3.45 -15.83 10.64
N PRO A 107 -4.07 -15.88 11.84
CA PRO A 107 -5.42 -15.34 12.07
C PRO A 107 -5.51 -13.82 11.89
N PHE A 108 -4.41 -13.10 12.14
CA PHE A 108 -4.35 -11.65 12.00
C PHE A 108 -3.92 -11.17 10.62
N ASP A 109 -3.78 -12.06 9.64
CA ASP A 109 -3.51 -11.67 8.24
C ASP A 109 -4.72 -10.93 7.61
N PRO A 110 -4.63 -9.62 7.32
CA PRO A 110 -5.74 -8.91 6.67
C PRO A 110 -5.94 -9.37 5.21
N ARG A 111 -4.87 -9.74 4.51
CA ARG A 111 -4.94 -10.27 3.14
C ARG A 111 -5.64 -11.63 3.14
N GLY A 112 -5.22 -12.50 4.06
CA GLY A 112 -5.88 -13.77 4.34
C GLY A 112 -7.36 -13.63 4.74
N ALA A 113 -7.74 -12.57 5.46
CA ALA A 113 -9.13 -12.30 5.80
C ALA A 113 -9.99 -12.00 4.56
N VAL A 114 -9.48 -11.18 3.62
CA VAL A 114 -10.16 -10.91 2.33
C VAL A 114 -10.28 -12.19 1.51
N ARG A 115 -9.21 -12.99 1.44
CA ARG A 115 -9.21 -14.29 0.75
C ARG A 115 -10.29 -15.22 1.28
N ARG A 116 -10.34 -15.44 2.60
CA ARG A 116 -11.38 -16.27 3.24
C ARG A 116 -12.80 -15.78 2.96
N ALA A 117 -13.02 -14.46 2.96
CA ALA A 117 -14.32 -13.89 2.64
C ALA A 117 -14.70 -14.12 1.16
N ALA A 118 -13.75 -14.00 0.24
CA ALA A 118 -13.96 -14.28 -1.18
C ALA A 118 -14.22 -15.77 -1.44
N ASP A 119 -13.47 -16.66 -0.80
CA ASP A 119 -13.63 -18.12 -0.91
C ASP A 119 -15.02 -18.55 -0.41
N GLY A 120 -15.50 -17.98 0.70
CA GLY A 120 -16.85 -18.24 1.21
C GLY A 120 -17.98 -17.80 0.27
N LEU A 121 -17.75 -16.75 -0.53
CA LEU A 121 -18.68 -16.36 -1.60
C LEU A 121 -18.59 -17.31 -2.80
N ALA A 122 -17.38 -17.80 -3.12
CA ALA A 122 -17.17 -18.75 -4.20
C ALA A 122 -17.85 -20.10 -3.93
N GLU A 123 -17.96 -20.55 -2.67
CA GLU A 123 -18.75 -21.73 -2.27
C GLU A 123 -20.25 -21.59 -2.60
N LEU A 124 -20.73 -20.36 -2.82
CA LEU A 124 -22.10 -20.04 -3.24
C LEU A 124 -22.19 -19.71 -4.73
N ASP A 125 -21.16 -20.03 -5.52
CA ASP A 125 -21.02 -19.67 -6.94
C ASP A 125 -21.05 -18.14 -7.20
N LEU A 126 -20.61 -17.33 -6.22
CA LEU A 126 -20.53 -15.88 -6.32
C LEU A 126 -19.07 -15.41 -6.42
N LEU A 127 -18.77 -14.56 -7.40
CA LEU A 127 -17.47 -13.89 -7.54
C LEU A 127 -17.58 -12.42 -7.11
N PRO A 128 -17.02 -12.02 -5.97
CA PRO A 128 -17.04 -10.62 -5.55
C PRO A 128 -16.11 -9.76 -6.40
N ILE A 129 -16.64 -8.69 -6.99
CA ILE A 129 -15.91 -7.68 -7.77
C ILE A 129 -15.98 -6.34 -7.05
N VAL A 130 -14.82 -5.71 -6.84
CA VAL A 130 -14.67 -4.45 -6.09
C VAL A 130 -13.91 -3.43 -6.95
N GLY A 131 -14.37 -2.18 -6.93
CA GLY A 131 -13.71 -1.03 -7.57
C GLY A 131 -13.44 0.05 -6.52
N PRO A 132 -12.24 0.08 -5.91
CA PRO A 132 -11.96 1.00 -4.82
C PRO A 132 -11.58 2.40 -5.35
N GLU A 133 -12.16 3.44 -4.78
CA GLU A 133 -11.86 4.85 -5.04
C GLU A 133 -11.21 5.46 -3.80
N LEU A 134 -9.88 5.62 -3.81
CA LEU A 134 -9.12 6.12 -2.65
C LEU A 134 -8.80 7.60 -2.83
N GLU A 135 -9.52 8.43 -2.08
CA GLU A 135 -9.19 9.84 -1.98
C GLU A 135 -8.04 10.05 -0.98
N PHE A 136 -7.18 11.03 -1.27
CA PHE A 136 -6.10 11.42 -0.38
C PHE A 136 -5.82 12.91 -0.47
N PHE A 137 -5.12 13.43 0.52
CA PHE A 137 -4.63 14.81 0.53
C PHE A 137 -3.12 14.84 0.48
N LEU A 138 -2.57 15.85 -0.20
CA LEU A 138 -1.14 16.17 -0.19
C LEU A 138 -0.87 17.42 0.63
N PHE A 139 0.16 17.38 1.47
CA PHE A 139 0.58 18.49 2.33
C PHE A 139 2.08 18.74 2.24
N LYS A 140 2.50 19.98 2.46
CA LYS A 140 3.89 20.34 2.72
C LYS A 140 4.11 20.33 4.23
N PRO A 141 5.12 19.64 4.76
CA PRO A 141 5.54 19.81 6.15
C PRO A 141 5.85 21.28 6.44
N ASP A 142 5.39 21.78 7.57
CA ASP A 142 5.63 23.16 8.02
C ASP A 142 5.57 23.22 9.55
N ASP A 143 6.73 23.35 10.19
CA ASP A 143 6.85 23.40 11.65
C ASP A 143 6.22 24.65 12.27
N ALA A 144 5.97 25.70 11.48
CA ALA A 144 5.29 26.90 11.94
C ALA A 144 3.75 26.78 11.91
N ALA A 145 3.23 25.81 11.15
CA ALA A 145 1.79 25.55 11.10
C ALA A 145 1.33 24.80 12.37
N PRO A 146 0.15 25.11 12.94
CA PRO A 146 -0.35 24.42 14.14
C PRO A 146 -0.45 22.89 13.97
N GLU A 147 -0.79 22.44 12.78
CA GLU A 147 -0.93 21.02 12.40
C GLU A 147 0.39 20.39 11.92
N GLY A 148 1.49 21.16 11.89
CA GLY A 148 2.81 20.73 11.40
C GLY A 148 2.89 20.58 9.87
N ALA A 149 1.87 21.00 9.14
CA ALA A 149 1.81 20.95 7.69
C ALA A 149 0.80 21.94 7.11
N VAL A 150 1.01 22.35 5.86
CA VAL A 150 0.09 23.18 5.07
C VAL A 150 -0.36 22.44 3.82
N ARG A 151 -1.53 22.82 3.28
CA ARG A 151 -2.05 22.25 2.03
C ARG A 151 -1.09 22.48 0.87
N TYR A 152 -0.90 21.45 0.03
CA TYR A 152 -0.09 21.55 -1.18
C TYR A 152 -0.64 22.61 -2.14
N VAL A 153 -1.95 22.55 -2.36
CA VAL A 153 -2.73 23.55 -3.12
C VAL A 153 -3.82 24.07 -2.21
N ASP A 154 -3.66 25.29 -1.70
CA ASP A 154 -4.60 25.94 -0.77
C ASP A 154 -5.38 27.09 -1.42
N THR A 155 -5.91 26.81 -2.61
CA THR A 155 -6.85 27.68 -3.32
C THR A 155 -8.18 26.95 -3.46
N LEU A 156 -9.28 27.71 -3.60
CA LEU A 156 -10.61 27.14 -3.77
C LEU A 156 -10.59 26.07 -4.88
N SER A 157 -10.84 24.81 -4.50
CA SER A 157 -10.96 23.71 -5.45
C SER A 157 -12.02 24.01 -6.51
N ARG A 158 -11.72 23.60 -7.74
CA ARG A 158 -12.62 23.67 -8.89
C ARG A 158 -12.84 22.28 -9.50
N VAL A 159 -12.81 21.24 -8.67
CA VAL A 159 -13.18 19.82 -8.93
C VAL A 159 -13.06 19.37 -10.39
N TYR A 160 -12.17 18.41 -10.65
CA TYR A 160 -11.82 17.98 -12.01
C TYR A 160 -11.06 19.03 -12.83
N THR A 161 -10.46 20.04 -12.19
CA THR A 161 -9.39 20.82 -12.83
C THR A 161 -8.13 19.98 -12.97
N VAL A 162 -7.41 20.18 -14.07
CA VAL A 162 -6.20 19.43 -14.42
C VAL A 162 -5.04 20.37 -14.77
N GLY A 163 -3.82 19.83 -14.74
CA GLY A 163 -2.61 20.57 -15.04
C GLY A 163 -2.13 21.40 -13.85
N ALA A 164 -1.26 22.38 -14.12
CA ALA A 164 -0.54 23.09 -13.07
C ALA A 164 -1.43 23.96 -12.14
N GLU A 165 -2.69 24.22 -12.52
CA GLU A 165 -3.65 24.92 -11.64
C GLU A 165 -4.04 24.05 -10.44
N SER A 166 -4.20 22.75 -10.62
CA SER A 166 -4.60 21.81 -9.57
C SER A 166 -3.46 20.93 -9.06
N ASP A 167 -2.39 20.76 -9.84
CA ASP A 167 -1.19 19.99 -9.46
C ASP A 167 0.08 20.69 -10.02
N PRO A 168 0.51 21.81 -9.41
CA PRO A 168 1.56 22.68 -9.97
C PRO A 168 2.92 21.99 -10.18
N GLY A 169 3.18 20.92 -9.45
CA GLY A 169 4.39 20.11 -9.51
C GLY A 169 4.20 18.80 -10.25
N GLY A 170 3.00 18.48 -10.74
CA GLY A 170 2.70 17.23 -11.45
C GLY A 170 2.88 15.97 -10.59
N ILE A 171 2.73 16.09 -9.27
CA ILE A 171 3.00 15.02 -8.29
C ILE A 171 1.96 13.90 -8.45
N SER A 172 0.67 14.26 -8.53
CA SER A 172 -0.42 13.28 -8.71
C SER A 172 -0.29 12.53 -10.04
N GLY A 173 0.15 13.22 -11.09
CA GLY A 173 0.44 12.61 -12.39
C GLY A 173 1.60 11.60 -12.33
N ARG A 174 2.69 11.91 -11.61
CA ARG A 174 3.78 10.95 -11.39
C ARG A 174 3.31 9.73 -10.59
N MET A 175 2.50 9.94 -9.55
CA MET A 175 1.91 8.84 -8.77
C MET A 175 1.02 7.94 -9.64
N LEU A 176 0.17 8.53 -10.50
CA LEU A 176 -0.65 7.80 -11.46
C LEU A 176 0.21 6.93 -12.39
N HIS A 177 1.24 7.51 -13.01
CA HIS A 177 2.12 6.78 -13.92
C HIS A 177 2.86 5.65 -13.20
N ALA A 178 3.37 5.90 -12.00
CA ALA A 178 4.05 4.87 -11.23
C ALA A 178 3.10 3.70 -10.88
N CYS A 179 1.86 3.99 -10.48
CA CYS A 179 0.86 2.97 -10.22
C CYS A 179 0.50 2.17 -11.49
N ALA A 180 0.42 2.83 -12.65
CA ALA A 180 0.17 2.17 -13.93
C ALA A 180 1.35 1.26 -14.34
N GLU A 181 2.59 1.73 -14.21
CA GLU A 181 3.82 0.97 -14.50
C GLU A 181 3.99 -0.24 -13.56
N MET A 182 3.58 -0.12 -12.30
CA MET A 182 3.53 -1.22 -11.33
C MET A 182 2.41 -2.24 -11.59
N GLY A 183 1.57 -2.01 -12.60
CA GLY A 183 0.46 -2.89 -12.97
C GLY A 183 -0.74 -2.82 -12.02
N LEU A 184 -0.94 -1.73 -11.27
CA LEU A 184 -2.06 -1.58 -10.33
C LEU A 184 -3.42 -1.33 -11.00
N GLY A 185 -3.45 -1.26 -12.34
CA GLY A 185 -4.67 -0.94 -13.09
C GLY A 185 -5.14 0.50 -12.88
N ALA A 186 -4.23 1.41 -12.49
CA ALA A 186 -4.50 2.83 -12.40
C ALA A 186 -4.70 3.43 -13.80
N TYR A 187 -5.74 4.25 -13.98
CA TYR A 187 -6.09 4.75 -15.31
C TYR A 187 -6.47 6.24 -15.37
N ALA A 188 -6.80 6.85 -14.24
CA ALA A 188 -7.10 8.27 -14.14
C ALA A 188 -6.67 8.80 -12.78
N ALA A 189 -6.38 10.10 -12.74
CA ALA A 189 -6.19 10.86 -11.52
C ALA A 189 -6.86 12.22 -11.70
N ASN A 190 -7.43 12.75 -10.62
CA ASN A 190 -8.07 14.04 -10.63
C ASN A 190 -7.87 14.79 -9.31
N HIS A 191 -8.05 16.11 -9.39
CA HIS A 191 -8.24 16.95 -8.23
C HIS A 191 -9.69 16.84 -7.76
N GLU A 192 -9.86 16.65 -6.46
CA GLU A 192 -11.15 16.38 -5.82
C GLU A 192 -11.80 17.64 -5.24
N PHE A 193 -12.96 17.47 -4.60
CA PHE A 193 -13.76 18.60 -4.11
C PHE A 193 -13.04 19.53 -3.13
N MET A 194 -12.16 19.01 -2.28
CA MET A 194 -11.47 19.81 -1.26
C MET A 194 -10.13 20.36 -1.76
N ASN A 195 -9.63 21.41 -1.08
CA ASN A 195 -8.32 21.96 -1.39
C ASN A 195 -7.29 20.85 -1.17
N SER A 196 -6.37 20.70 -2.13
CA SER A 196 -5.29 19.71 -2.02
C SER A 196 -5.72 18.24 -1.91
N GLN A 197 -6.95 17.94 -2.31
CA GLN A 197 -7.48 16.57 -2.36
C GLN A 197 -7.34 16.01 -3.77
N TYR A 198 -7.01 14.74 -3.86
CA TYR A 198 -6.81 14.02 -5.10
C TYR A 198 -7.37 12.62 -5.01
N GLU A 199 -7.63 12.04 -6.16
CA GLU A 199 -8.00 10.63 -6.33
C GLU A 199 -7.18 10.01 -7.45
N ILE A 200 -6.84 8.73 -7.31
CA ILE A 200 -6.32 7.89 -8.40
C ILE A 200 -7.27 6.71 -8.57
N ASN A 201 -7.94 6.63 -9.72
CA ASN A 201 -8.89 5.56 -10.01
C ASN A 201 -8.18 4.28 -10.44
N LEU A 202 -8.57 3.17 -9.82
CA LEU A 202 -8.17 1.83 -10.20
C LEU A 202 -9.30 1.12 -10.96
N ARG A 203 -8.95 0.23 -11.89
CA ARG A 203 -9.94 -0.68 -12.48
C ARG A 203 -10.52 -1.61 -11.39
N HIS A 204 -11.80 -1.92 -11.51
CA HIS A 204 -12.43 -2.93 -10.66
C HIS A 204 -11.84 -4.32 -10.94
N GLY A 205 -11.92 -5.23 -9.99
CA GLY A 205 -11.44 -6.61 -10.14
C GLY A 205 -11.94 -7.53 -9.02
N PRO A 206 -11.55 -8.81 -9.05
CA PRO A 206 -11.82 -9.74 -7.95
C PRO A 206 -11.39 -9.16 -6.61
N ALA A 207 -12.15 -9.41 -5.55
CA ALA A 207 -11.98 -8.73 -4.25
C ALA A 207 -10.55 -8.73 -3.69
N LEU A 208 -9.85 -9.88 -3.76
CA LEU A 208 -8.46 -9.97 -3.28
C LEU A 208 -7.51 -9.11 -4.12
N ASP A 209 -7.59 -9.20 -5.45
CA ASP A 209 -6.78 -8.39 -6.37
C ASP A 209 -7.07 -6.88 -6.19
N ALA A 210 -8.34 -6.50 -6.03
CA ALA A 210 -8.71 -5.11 -5.78
C ALA A 210 -8.15 -4.60 -4.42
N ALA A 211 -8.18 -5.43 -3.38
CA ALA A 211 -7.61 -5.09 -2.07
C ALA A 211 -6.07 -4.96 -2.13
N ASP A 212 -5.39 -5.89 -2.79
CA ASP A 212 -3.94 -5.88 -3.03
C ASP A 212 -3.53 -4.58 -3.75
N ARG A 213 -4.24 -4.21 -4.83
CA ARG A 213 -3.95 -3.00 -5.60
C ARG A 213 -4.26 -1.72 -4.81
N ALA A 214 -5.33 -1.68 -4.03
CA ALA A 214 -5.67 -0.54 -3.16
C ALA A 214 -4.61 -0.33 -2.06
N PHE A 215 -4.15 -1.41 -1.42
CA PHE A 215 -3.08 -1.34 -0.42
C PHE A 215 -1.78 -0.83 -1.04
N ARG A 216 -1.39 -1.35 -2.21
CA ARG A 216 -0.20 -0.92 -2.95
C ARG A 216 -0.31 0.54 -3.41
N LEU A 217 -1.46 0.99 -3.90
CA LEU A 217 -1.71 2.40 -4.23
C LEU A 217 -1.44 3.29 -3.01
N LYS A 218 -2.00 2.94 -1.85
CA LYS A 218 -1.81 3.71 -0.61
C LYS A 218 -0.34 3.79 -0.20
N ALA A 219 0.40 2.68 -0.34
CA ALA A 219 1.84 2.64 -0.04
C ALA A 219 2.65 3.49 -1.03
N THR A 220 2.40 3.33 -2.34
CA THR A 220 3.03 4.09 -3.42
C THR A 220 2.83 5.59 -3.24
N VAL A 221 1.59 6.03 -3.02
CA VAL A 221 1.25 7.45 -2.82
C VAL A 221 2.00 8.03 -1.62
N LYS A 222 2.06 7.29 -0.50
CA LYS A 222 2.78 7.74 0.70
C LYS A 222 4.30 7.83 0.48
N GLU A 223 4.90 6.81 -0.15
CA GLU A 223 6.34 6.78 -0.40
C GLU A 223 6.74 7.88 -1.39
N MET A 224 6.03 8.00 -2.51
CA MET A 224 6.30 9.04 -3.50
C MET A 224 6.05 10.45 -2.94
N ALA A 225 5.06 10.65 -2.07
CA ALA A 225 4.89 11.94 -1.41
C ALA A 225 6.15 12.32 -0.62
N VAL A 226 6.73 11.39 0.14
CA VAL A 226 7.96 11.63 0.90
C VAL A 226 9.13 11.98 -0.02
N LEU A 227 9.27 11.30 -1.16
CA LEU A 227 10.30 11.60 -2.17
C LEU A 227 10.16 12.99 -2.80
N GLU A 228 8.94 13.53 -2.80
CA GLU A 228 8.61 14.87 -3.30
C GLU A 228 8.62 15.93 -2.18
N GLU A 229 9.16 15.60 -1.00
CA GLU A 229 9.18 16.46 0.20
C GLU A 229 7.76 16.85 0.70
N MET A 230 6.81 15.97 0.44
CA MET A 230 5.39 16.10 0.79
C MET A 230 4.97 15.04 1.81
N ARG A 231 3.76 15.20 2.34
CA ARG A 231 3.05 14.18 3.12
C ARG A 231 1.71 13.88 2.45
N ALA A 232 1.46 12.60 2.16
CA ALA A 232 0.13 12.14 1.78
C ALA A 232 -0.63 11.61 3.00
N THR A 233 -1.94 11.88 3.08
CA THR A 233 -2.84 11.27 4.06
C THR A 233 -4.12 10.77 3.41
N PHE A 234 -4.61 9.64 3.92
CA PHE A 234 -5.91 9.04 3.59
C PHE A 234 -6.85 9.14 4.82
N MET A 235 -6.57 10.10 5.71
CA MET A 235 -7.38 10.33 6.91
C MET A 235 -8.75 10.86 6.49
N GLY A 236 -9.82 10.19 6.96
CA GLY A 236 -11.19 10.51 6.56
C GLY A 236 -11.60 11.98 6.75
N ARG A 237 -10.93 12.74 7.63
CA ARG A 237 -11.09 14.20 7.71
C ARG A 237 -9.84 14.86 8.28
N PRO A 238 -8.90 15.36 7.45
CA PRO A 238 -7.65 15.92 7.96
C PRO A 238 -7.80 17.36 8.49
N PHE A 239 -8.79 18.12 8.02
CA PHE A 239 -9.07 19.48 8.51
C PHE A 239 -10.55 19.68 8.84
N ASN A 240 -10.80 20.61 9.77
CA ASN A 240 -12.15 20.91 10.27
C ASN A 240 -12.94 21.90 9.40
N ASP A 241 -12.26 22.62 8.51
CA ASP A 241 -12.81 23.68 7.65
C ASP A 241 -13.32 23.18 6.29
N GLN A 242 -13.01 21.92 5.94
CA GLN A 242 -13.44 21.24 4.73
C GLN A 242 -13.98 19.84 5.06
N GLY A 243 -14.43 19.11 4.03
CA GLY A 243 -14.82 17.71 4.17
C GLY A 243 -13.62 16.77 4.25
N GLY A 244 -13.74 15.60 3.66
CA GLY A 244 -12.90 14.45 4.00
C GLY A 244 -12.53 13.58 2.81
N SER A 245 -11.69 12.57 3.05
CA SER A 245 -11.35 11.55 2.07
C SER A 245 -12.25 10.32 2.20
N GLY A 246 -12.90 9.94 1.11
CA GLY A 246 -13.64 8.70 0.96
C GLY A 246 -12.78 7.48 0.60
N LEU A 247 -13.36 6.31 0.86
CA LEU A 247 -13.06 5.04 0.21
C LEU A 247 -14.42 4.48 -0.23
N HIS A 248 -14.86 4.82 -1.44
CA HIS A 248 -16.18 4.43 -1.95
C HIS A 248 -16.25 2.94 -2.31
#